data_AF-A0A433WQN3-F1
#
_entry.id   AF-A0A433WQN3-F1
#
_cell.length_a   1.000
_cell.length_b   1.000
_cell.length_c   1.000
_cell.angle_alpha   90.00
_cell.angle_beta   90.00
_cell.angle_gamma   90.00
#
_symmetry.space_group_name_H-M   'P 1'
#
loop_
_entity.id
_entity.type
_entity.pdbx_description
1 polymer ?
#
loop_
_entity_poly.entity_id
_entity_poly.type
_entity_poly.pdbx_seq_one_letter_code
_entity_poly.pdbx_strand_id
1 'polypeptide(L)' 'AEKVPDLPSLTAAVERARSSDRTTVIVIDTDPAPTTTDGGAWWDVAVPEISERAQVTKAREGYERKRGTQRIGN' A
#
# COMPACT_ATOMS: atom_id res chain seq x y z
N ALA A 1 -8.25 20.83 4.14
CA ALA A 1 -7.61 19.65 4.75
C ALA A 1 -8.15 19.50 6.16
N GLU A 2 -8.49 18.28 6.57
CA GLU A 2 -9.00 17.94 7.90
C GLU A 2 -7.89 17.21 8.68
N LYS A 3 -7.56 17.67 9.89
CA LYS A 3 -6.59 16.97 10.75
C LYS A 3 -7.34 16.10 11.76
N VAL A 4 -6.94 14.83 11.88
CA VAL A 4 -7.53 13.85 12.80
C VAL A 4 -6.50 13.36 13.82
N PRO A 5 -6.87 13.16 15.09
CA PRO A 5 -5.92 12.83 16.14
C PRO A 5 -5.65 11.32 16.30
N ASP A 6 -6.52 10.47 15.76
CA ASP A 6 -6.49 9.02 16.03
C ASP A 6 -7.12 8.18 14.90
N LEU A 7 -6.97 6.86 15.00
CA LEU A 7 -7.48 5.90 14.02
C LEU A 7 -9.02 5.87 13.90
N PRO A 8 -9.81 5.94 15.01
CA PRO A 8 -11.26 6.07 14.90
C PRO A 8 -11.69 7.31 14.11
N SER A 9 -11.08 8.46 14.39
CA SER A 9 -11.37 9.73 13.71
C SER A 9 -10.96 9.67 12.23
N LEU A 10 -9.85 9.00 11.91
CA LEU A 10 -9.42 8.74 10.54
C LEU A 10 -10.46 7.93 9.76
N THR A 11 -10.99 6.85 10.35
CA THR A 11 -12.02 6.03 9.71
C THR A 11 -13.25 6.87 9.35
N ALA A 12 -13.75 7.66 10.30
CA ALA A 12 -14.90 8.54 10.07
C ALA A 12 -14.61 9.62 9.02
N ALA A 13 -13.40 10.19 9.00
CA ALA A 13 -12.99 11.18 8.01
C ALA A 13 -12.91 10.59 6.60
N VAL A 14 -12.45 9.33 6.46
CA VAL A 14 -12.42 8.62 5.17
C VAL A 14 -13.84 8.40 4.64
N GLU A 15 -14.80 8.03 5.49
CA GLU A 15 -16.20 7.87 5.08
C GLU A 15 -16.79 9.19 4.54
N ARG A 16 -16.55 10.30 5.24
CA ARG A 16 -16.96 11.64 4.77
C ARG A 16 -16.26 12.05 3.47
N ALA A 17 -14.98 11.74 3.34
CA ALA A 17 -14.22 12.06 2.12
C ALA A 17 -14.75 11.29 0.91
N ARG A 18 -15.24 10.06 1.08
CA ARG A 18 -15.82 9.25 0.00
C ARG A 18 -17.17 9.76 -0.49
N SER A 19 -17.95 10.42 0.37
CA SER A 19 -19.23 11.03 0.00
C SER A 19 -19.09 12.46 -0.53
N SER A 20 -17.89 13.06 -0.43
CA SER A 20 -17.59 14.39 -0.96
C SER A 20 -17.48 14.38 -2.49
N ASP A 21 -18.06 15.38 -3.13
CA ASP A 21 -17.91 15.67 -4.57
C ASP A 21 -16.59 16.40 -4.89
N ARG A 22 -15.79 16.72 -3.86
CA ARG A 22 -14.50 17.41 -3.98
C ARG A 22 -13.36 16.63 -3.37
N THR A 23 -12.17 16.84 -3.93
CA THR A 23 -10.90 16.33 -3.39
C THR A 23 -10.74 16.74 -1.92
N THR A 24 -10.53 15.74 -1.06
CA THR A 24 -10.37 15.92 0.38
C THR A 24 -8.95 15.50 0.78
N VAL A 25 -8.34 16.27 1.67
CA VAL A 25 -7.03 15.96 2.26
C VAL A 25 -7.26 15.72 3.75
N ILE A 26 -6.86 14.54 4.24
CA ILE A 26 -6.92 14.16 5.65
C ILE A 26 -5.49 14.06 6.17
N VAL A 27 -5.19 14.73 7.28
CA VAL A 27 -3.88 14.75 7.93
C VAL A 27 -3.98 13.97 9.24
N ILE A 28 -3.13 12.95 9.40
CA ILE A 28 -2.95 12.24 10.67
C ILE A 28 -1.46 12.27 11.01
N ASP A 29 -1.15 12.65 12.25
CA ASP A 29 0.22 12.59 12.72
C ASP A 29 0.54 11.11 13.02
N THR A 30 1.58 10.58 12.37
CA THR A 30 2.09 9.23 12.65
C THR A 30 3.37 9.33 13.46
N ASP A 31 3.65 8.31 14.28
CA ASP A 31 4.95 8.22 14.95
C ASP A 31 6.08 8.13 13.90
N PRO A 32 7.05 9.06 13.91
CA PRO A 32 8.20 9.02 13.00
C PRO A 32 9.23 7.93 13.35
N ALA A 33 9.11 7.24 14.50
CA ALA A 33 9.83 6.02 14.84
C ALA A 33 8.86 4.81 14.80
N PRO A 34 9.26 3.53 14.58
CA PRO A 34 10.54 2.95 14.22
C PRO A 34 10.69 2.83 12.69
N THR A 35 11.84 3.25 12.17
CA THR A 35 12.26 2.97 10.79
C THR A 35 13.34 1.91 10.82
N THR A 36 13.49 1.12 9.76
CA THR A 36 14.72 0.35 9.54
C THR A 36 15.91 1.34 9.47
N THR A 37 17.12 0.93 9.87
CA THR A 37 18.34 1.76 9.78
C THR A 37 18.56 2.31 8.37
N ASP A 38 18.12 1.56 7.36
CA ASP A 38 18.22 1.94 5.95
C ASP A 38 17.08 2.85 5.47
N GLY A 39 16.10 3.16 6.32
CA GLY A 39 14.93 3.95 5.93
C GLY A 39 14.19 3.31 4.77
N GLY A 40 13.42 2.26 5.02
CA GLY A 40 12.60 1.65 3.98
C GLY A 40 11.81 0.47 4.51
N ALA A 41 10.49 0.53 4.41
CA ALA A 41 9.70 -0.69 4.46
C ALA A 41 10.06 -1.50 3.20
N TRP A 42 10.43 -2.76 3.37
CA TRP A 42 10.51 -3.65 2.22
C TRP A 42 9.10 -3.73 1.61
N TRP A 43 8.99 -3.53 0.30
CA TRP A 43 7.74 -3.75 -0.42
C TRP A 43 8.05 -4.38 -1.77
N ASP A 44 7.19 -5.30 -2.17
CA ASP A 44 7.32 -6.01 -3.45
C ASP A 44 6.55 -5.25 -4.53
N VAL A 45 7.19 -5.02 -5.68
CA VAL A 45 6.54 -4.50 -6.88
C VAL A 45 6.08 -5.70 -7.70
N ALA A 46 4.89 -6.20 -7.38
CA ALA A 46 4.33 -7.36 -8.06
C ALA A 46 4.15 -7.11 -9.57
N VAL A 47 4.31 -8.17 -10.36
CA VAL A 47 3.93 -8.13 -11.79
C VAL A 47 2.41 -7.93 -11.88
N PRO A 48 1.92 -7.02 -12.75
CA PRO A 48 0.49 -6.76 -12.93
C PRO A 48 -0.31 -8.04 -13.16
N GLU A 49 -1.48 -8.13 -12.52
CA GLU A 49 -2.39 -9.28 -12.66
C GLU A 49 -3.03 -9.35 -14.06
N ILE A 50 -3.34 -8.19 -14.66
CA ILE A 50 -3.98 -8.09 -15.97
C ILE A 50 -3.09 -7.27 -16.90
N SER A 51 -2.83 -7.78 -18.10
CA SER A 51 -2.13 -7.05 -19.16
C SER A 51 -2.45 -7.64 -20.53
N GLU A 52 -2.55 -6.79 -21.54
CA GLU A 52 -2.67 -7.19 -22.95
C GLU A 52 -1.33 -7.68 -23.53
N ARG A 53 -0.23 -7.47 -22.81
CA ARG A 53 1.12 -7.81 -23.24
C ARG A 53 1.47 -9.24 -22.82
N ALA A 54 1.66 -10.14 -23.79
CA ALA A 54 2.01 -11.55 -23.53
C ALA A 54 3.26 -11.72 -22.64
N GLN A 55 4.26 -10.83 -22.77
CA GLN A 55 5.44 -10.84 -21.89
C GLN A 55 5.13 -10.56 -20.42
N VAL A 56 4.09 -9.78 -20.13
CA VAL A 56 3.68 -9.45 -18.75
C VAL A 56 2.95 -10.64 -18.13
N THR A 57 2.07 -11.31 -18.88
CA THR A 57 1.41 -12.54 -18.43
C THR A 57 2.43 -13.63 -18.10
N LYS A 58 3.42 -13.85 -18.98
CA LYS A 58 4.52 -14.80 -18.74
C LYS A 58 5.37 -14.43 -17.51
N ALA A 59 5.64 -13.14 -17.32
CA ALA A 59 6.35 -12.66 -16.14
C ALA A 59 5.53 -12.87 -14.86
N ARG A 60 4.20 -12.72 -14.92
CA ARG A 60 3.29 -12.94 -13.80
C ARG A 60 3.29 -14.40 -13.35
N GLU A 61 3.18 -15.35 -14.28
CA GLU A 61 3.28 -16.78 -13.99
C GLU A 61 4.62 -17.14 -13.32
N GLY A 62 5.71 -16.52 -13.78
CA GLY A 62 7.03 -16.68 -13.19
C GLY A 62 7.12 -16.12 -11.77
N TYR A 63 6.55 -14.94 -11.55
CA TYR A 63 6.48 -14.29 -10.25
C TYR A 63 5.68 -15.11 -9.24
N GLU A 64 4.51 -15.62 -9.60
CA GLU A 64 3.67 -16.43 -8.70
C GLU A 64 4.35 -17.73 -8.25
N ARG A 65 5.02 -18.43 -9.17
CA ARG A 65 5.81 -19.63 -8.83
C ARG A 65 6.92 -19.32 -7.83
N LYS A 66 7.65 -18.21 -8.01
CA LYS A 66 8.73 -17.81 -7.10
C LYS A 66 8.20 -17.36 -5.75
N ARG A 67 7.07 -16.65 -5.71
CA ARG A 67 6.42 -16.21 -4.46
C ARG A 67 6.06 -17.40 -3.57
N GLY A 68 5.61 -18.52 -4.17
CA GLY A 68 5.37 -19.78 -3.43
C GLY A 68 6.61 -20.41 -2.80
N THR A 69 7.81 -20.01 -3.23
CA THR A 69 9.09 -20.48 -2.66
C THR A 69 9.73 -19.49 -1.68
N GLN A 70 9.06 -18.36 -1.41
CA GLN A 70 9.57 -17.36 -0.47
C GLN A 70 9.62 -17.94 0.94
N ARG A 71 10.74 -17.71 1.62
CA ARG A 71 10.94 -18.10 3.03
C ARG A 71 10.78 -16.87 3.92
N ILE A 72 10.25 -17.08 5.12
CA ILE A 72 10.28 -16.06 6.17
C ILE A 72 11.76 -15.87 6.54
N GLY A 73 12.27 -14.65 6.45
CA GLY A 73 13.62 -14.33 6.90
C GLY A 73 13.73 -14.52 8.41
N ASN A 74 14.78 -15.21 8.87
CA ASN A 74 15.10 -15.40 10.29
C ASN A 74 15.50 -14.08 10.95
#